data_AF-A0AA39XUR8-F1
#
_entry.id   AF-A0AA39XUR8-F1
#
_cell.length_a   1.000
_cell.length_b   1.000
_cell.length_c   1.000
_cell.angle_alpha   90.00
_cell.angle_beta   90.00
_cell.angle_gamma   90.00
#
_symmetry.space_group_name_H-M   'P 1'
#
loop_
_entity.id
_entity.type
_entity.pdbx_description
1 polymer ?
#
loop_
_entity_poly.entity_id
_entity_poly.type
_entity_poly.pdbx_seq_one_letter_code
_entity_poly.pdbx_strand_id
1 'polypeptide(L)' 'TKRDCDYNGCKCASRGKQLTVCGNCRWLNNNTWVVTEKRVANHIFECSPTGRCCDYGYATDCG' A
#
# COMPACT_ATOMS: atom_id res chain seq x y z
N THR A 1 -0.97 17.04 -10.25
CA THR A 1 -1.13 17.36 -8.82
C THR A 1 -0.63 16.17 -8.04
N LYS A 2 0.31 16.35 -7.10
CA LYS A 2 0.73 15.27 -6.19
C LYS A 2 -0.50 14.92 -5.35
N ARG A 3 -0.91 13.65 -5.32
CA ARG A 3 -2.02 13.23 -4.45
C ARG A 3 -1.57 13.42 -3.00
N ASP A 4 -2.44 13.97 -2.16
CA ASP A 4 -2.12 14.06 -0.74
C ASP A 4 -2.07 12.65 -0.15
N CYS A 5 -1.08 12.44 0.72
CA CYS A 5 -0.99 11.21 1.49
C CYS A 5 -2.08 11.23 2.57
N ASP A 6 -2.98 10.26 2.53
CA ASP A 6 -3.90 9.99 3.64
C ASP A 6 -3.25 8.98 4.61
N TYR A 7 -2.88 9.45 5.79
CA TYR A 7 -2.40 8.63 6.90
C TYR A 7 -3.59 8.00 7.67
N ASN A 8 -4.46 7.27 6.97
CA ASN A 8 -5.66 6.62 7.54
C ASN A 8 -5.38 5.48 8.53
N GLY A 9 -4.11 5.29 8.91
CA GLY A 9 -3.65 4.21 9.77
C GLY A 9 -3.32 2.91 9.03
N CYS A 10 -3.22 2.92 7.71
CA CYS A 10 -2.83 1.73 6.96
C CYS A 10 -1.43 1.24 7.37
N LYS A 11 -1.24 -0.08 7.24
CA LYS A 11 0.03 -0.75 7.46
C LYS A 11 0.41 -1.60 6.27
N CYS A 12 1.71 -1.81 6.10
CA CYS A 12 2.28 -2.68 5.10
C CYS A 12 3.29 -3.67 5.69
N ALA A 13 3.33 -4.85 5.09
CA ALA A 13 4.46 -5.77 5.16
C ALA A 13 5.57 -5.30 4.20
N SER A 14 6.19 -4.15 4.50
CA SER A 14 7.17 -3.48 3.65
C SER A 14 8.53 -4.21 3.55
N ARG A 15 8.78 -5.15 4.47
CA ARG A 15 10.04 -5.93 4.55
C ARG A 15 11.28 -5.03 4.62
N GLY A 16 11.16 -3.88 5.29
CA GLY A 16 12.25 -2.91 5.44
C GLY A 16 12.53 -2.05 4.21
N LYS A 17 11.65 -2.07 3.20
CA LYS A 17 11.81 -1.30 1.95
C LYS A 17 10.75 -0.22 1.81
N GLN A 18 11.08 0.86 1.11
CA GLN A 18 10.07 1.80 0.63
C GLN A 18 9.49 1.27 -0.68
N LEU A 19 8.16 1.17 -0.76
CA LEU A 19 7.47 0.55 -1.89
C LEU A 19 6.21 1.35 -2.21
N THR A 20 5.89 1.47 -3.50
CA THR A 20 4.58 1.93 -3.96
C THR A 20 3.85 0.73 -4.56
N VAL A 21 2.66 0.40 -4.04
CA VAL A 21 1.93 -0.81 -4.38
C VAL A 21 0.43 -0.56 -4.44
N CYS A 22 -0.28 -1.32 -5.27
CA CYS A 22 -1.74 -1.36 -5.21
C CYS A 22 -2.21 -2.11 -3.97
N GLY A 23 -3.39 -1.77 -3.44
CA GLY A 23 -3.97 -2.49 -2.31
C GLY A 23 -4.35 -3.94 -2.61
N ASN A 24 -4.35 -4.37 -3.87
CA ASN A 24 -4.49 -5.77 -4.26
C ASN A 24 -3.15 -6.52 -4.40
N CYS A 25 -2.00 -5.86 -4.20
CA CYS A 25 -0.70 -6.52 -4.36
C CYS A 25 -0.43 -7.54 -3.24
N ARG A 26 0.14 -8.68 -3.64
CA ARG A 26 0.59 -9.74 -2.74
C ARG A 26 2.04 -10.09 -3.00
N TRP A 27 2.72 -10.52 -1.95
CA TRP A 27 4.05 -11.09 -2.05
C TRP A 27 4.00 -12.49 -2.67
N LEU A 28 4.73 -12.70 -3.77
CA LEU A 28 4.70 -13.97 -4.52
C LEU A 28 5.19 -15.18 -3.71
N ASN A 29 6.12 -14.97 -2.78
CA ASN A 29 6.75 -16.06 -2.03
C ASN A 29 5.84 -16.67 -0.94
N ASN A 30 4.86 -15.93 -0.42
CA ASN A 30 4.01 -16.40 0.68
C ASN A 30 2.53 -15.99 0.52
N ASN A 31 2.15 -15.42 -0.62
CA ASN A 31 0.80 -14.96 -0.95
C ASN A 31 0.17 -13.99 0.07
N THR A 32 0.98 -13.32 0.89
CA THR A 32 0.50 -12.33 1.87
C THR A 32 0.30 -10.97 1.22
N TRP A 33 -0.72 -10.23 1.65
CA TRP A 33 -0.95 -8.87 1.17
C TRP A 33 0.21 -7.94 1.54
N VAL A 34 0.59 -7.07 0.62
CA VAL A 34 1.61 -6.04 0.91
C VAL A 34 1.03 -5.00 1.87
N VAL A 35 -0.20 -4.55 1.63
CA VAL A 35 -0.96 -3.70 2.56
C VAL A 35 -1.77 -4.60 3.49
N THR A 36 -1.45 -4.57 4.77
CA THR A 36 -1.98 -5.51 5.78
C THR A 36 -3.15 -4.92 6.58
N GLU A 37 -3.27 -3.60 6.66
CA GLU A 37 -4.35 -2.91 7.38
C GLU A 37 -4.93 -1.77 6.53
N LYS A 38 -6.25 -1.51 6.66
CA LYS A 38 -6.99 -0.47 5.90
C LYS A 38 -6.81 -0.56 4.38
N ARG A 39 -6.60 -1.78 3.88
CA ARG A 39 -6.39 -2.11 2.48
C ARG A 39 -7.64 -1.86 1.64
N VAL A 40 -7.47 -1.16 0.53
CA VAL A 40 -8.51 -0.95 -0.49
C VAL A 40 -7.96 -1.39 -1.85
N ALA A 41 -8.60 -2.37 -2.49
CA ALA A 41 -7.99 -3.10 -3.61
C ALA A 41 -7.60 -2.22 -4.81
N ASN A 42 -8.39 -1.19 -5.09
CA ASN A 42 -8.24 -0.25 -6.20
C ASN A 42 -7.53 1.06 -5.81
N HIS A 43 -6.90 1.13 -4.64
CA HIS A 43 -6.11 2.27 -4.20
C HIS A 43 -4.62 2.00 -4.38
N ILE A 44 -3.85 3.08 -4.54
CA ILE A 44 -2.39 3.03 -4.51
C ILE A 44 -1.87 3.48 -3.14
N PHE A 45 -0.97 2.68 -2.59
CA PHE A 45 -0.36 2.90 -1.28
C PHE A 45 1.14 3.09 -1.42
N GLU A 46 1.69 3.97 -0.60
CA GLU A 46 3.14 4.04 -0.40
C GLU A 46 3.48 3.53 1.00
N CYS A 47 4.21 2.41 1.02
CA CYS A 47 4.69 1.77 2.23
C CYS A 47 6.08 2.31 2.57
N SER A 48 6.24 2.78 3.80
CA SER A 48 7.54 3.12 4.38
C SER A 48 8.33 1.87 4.80
N PRO A 49 9.66 1.96 4.95
CA PRO A 49 10.48 0.87 5.50
C PRO A 49 10.02 0.38 6.87
N THR A 50 9.40 1.24 7.67
CA THR A 50 8.89 0.94 9.02
C THR A 50 7.55 0.20 9.03
N GLY A 51 6.91 0.02 7.87
CA GLY A 51 5.62 -0.66 7.73
C GLY A 51 4.41 0.25 7.89
N ARG A 52 4.60 1.56 8.12
CA ARG A 52 3.52 2.56 7.96
C ARG A 52 3.26 2.80 6.48
N CYS A 53 2.04 3.17 6.11
CA CYS A 53 1.77 3.62 4.74
C CYS A 53 0.94 4.90 4.64
N CYS A 54 0.98 5.44 3.44
CA CYS A 54 0.12 6.49 2.90
C CYS A 54 -0.86 5.86 1.92
N ASP A 55 -2.16 6.16 2.06
CA ASP A 55 -3.14 5.90 1.00
C ASP A 55 -3.21 7.13 0.10
N TYR A 56 -2.93 6.96 -1.20
CA TYR A 56 -3.05 8.01 -2.20
C TYR A 56 -4.37 7.90 -3.00
N GLY A 57 -5.31 7.09 -2.51
CA GLY A 57 -6.63 6.93 -3.08
C GLY A 57 -6.67 6.11 -4.36
N TYR A 58 -7.86 6.12 -4.97
CA TYR A 58 -8.18 5.34 -6.16
C TYR A 58 -7.21 5.56 -7.33
N ALA A 59 -6.70 4.47 -7.90
CA ALA A 59 -5.85 4.50 -9.09
C ALA A 59 -6.40 3.55 -10.15
N THR A 60 -6.46 3.99 -11.40
CA THR A 60 -7.08 3.24 -12.51
C THR A 60 -6.27 2.02 -12.94
N ASP A 61 -4.99 2.00 -12.58
CA ASP A 61 -4.04 0.91 -12.78
C ASP A 61 -4.02 -0.09 -11.60
N CYS A 62 -4.81 0.17 -10.55
CA CYS A 62 -5.02 -0.74 -9.43
C CYS A 62 -6.43 -1.37 -9.49
N GLY A 63 -6.52 -2.69 -9.59
CA GLY A 63 -7.79 -3.44 -9.65
C GLY A 63 -7.60 -4.92 -9.89
#